data_AF-A0A351KT20-F1
#
_entry.id   AF-A0A351KT20-F1
#
_cell.length_a   1.000
_cell.length_b   1.000
_cell.length_c   1.000
_cell.angle_alpha   90.00
_cell.angle_beta   90.00
_cell.angle_gamma   90.00
#
_symmetry.space_group_name_H-M   'P 1'
#
loop_
_entity.id
_entity.type
_entity.pdbx_description
1 polymer ?
#
loop_
_entity_poly.entity_id
_entity_poly.type
_entity_poly.pdbx_seq_one_letter_code
_entity_poly.pdbx_strand_id
1 'polypeptide(L)'
;VRHLAAHAGGLSLSSYLIGVDGLIALPALTSREKALAHLTAIVQAFDVGLSAPLPIAPQSAFAALEKSESASEARLNAIRGAYEGNILFDGEVGRSPYLRRTYPSLEALLEASVHDLGFIDWADRLYRPLHEAFHANGDPA
;
A
#
# COMPACT_ATOMS: atom_id res chain seq x y z
N VAL A 1 -11.15 -1.20 0.09
CA VAL A 1 -12.08 -1.43 1.23
C VAL A 1 -13.50 -1.79 0.79
N ARG A 2 -14.24 -0.93 0.09
CA ARG A 2 -15.66 -1.20 -0.30
C ARG A 2 -15.84 -2.52 -1.06
N HIS A 3 -14.96 -2.80 -2.03
CA HIS A 3 -14.91 -4.06 -2.75
C HIS A 3 -14.85 -5.28 -1.81
N LEU A 4 -13.95 -5.25 -0.82
CA LEU A 4 -13.83 -6.32 0.16
C LEU A 4 -15.09 -6.44 1.04
N ALA A 5 -15.65 -5.31 1.48
CA ALA A 5 -16.85 -5.29 2.33
C ALA A 5 -18.06 -5.93 1.64
N ALA A 6 -18.23 -5.68 0.34
CA ALA A 6 -19.29 -6.32 -0.45
C ALA A 6 -19.12 -7.85 -0.52
N HIS A 7 -17.90 -8.34 -0.79
CA HIS A 7 -17.61 -9.77 -0.83
C HIS A 7 -17.73 -10.43 0.55
N ALA A 8 -17.28 -9.75 1.61
CA ALA A 8 -17.47 -10.19 2.98
C ALA A 8 -18.95 -10.24 3.39
N GLY A 9 -19.80 -9.43 2.75
CA GLY A 9 -21.27 -9.47 2.85
C GLY A 9 -21.93 -10.57 2.00
N GLY A 10 -21.17 -11.28 1.17
CA GLY A 10 -21.67 -12.35 0.29
C GLY A 10 -22.03 -11.91 -1.13
N LEU A 11 -21.73 -10.66 -1.52
CA LEU A 11 -21.93 -10.19 -2.89
C LEU A 11 -20.74 -10.55 -3.77
N SER A 12 -21.00 -11.12 -4.94
CA SER A 12 -19.99 -11.28 -5.98
C SER A 12 -20.08 -10.11 -6.96
N LEU A 13 -19.05 -9.28 -7.05
CA LEU A 13 -19.04 -8.11 -7.93
C LEU A 13 -17.65 -7.75 -8.42
N SER A 14 -17.58 -7.16 -9.62
CA SER A 14 -16.39 -6.43 -10.06
C SER A 14 -16.52 -4.96 -9.68
N SER A 15 -15.41 -4.33 -9.27
CA SER A 15 -15.33 -2.89 -9.04
C SER A 15 -14.45 -2.26 -10.11
N TYR A 16 -14.87 -1.09 -10.60
CA TYR A 16 -14.15 -0.36 -11.63
C TYR A 16 -13.79 1.03 -11.10
N LEU A 17 -12.52 1.40 -11.23
CA LEU A 17 -12.04 2.76 -11.00
C LEU A 17 -11.78 3.41 -12.36
N ILE A 18 -12.54 4.44 -12.67
CA ILE A 18 -12.43 5.18 -13.93
C ILE A 18 -11.68 6.48 -13.64
N GLY A 19 -10.49 6.63 -14.24
CA GLY A 19 -9.69 7.84 -14.22
C GLY A 19 -9.65 8.52 -15.58
N VAL A 20 -8.96 9.66 -15.65
CA VAL A 20 -8.76 10.39 -16.92
C VAL A 20 -7.96 9.55 -17.91
N ASP A 21 -6.95 8.83 -17.41
CA ASP A 21 -5.97 8.12 -18.24
C ASP A 21 -6.22 6.60 -18.33
N GLY A 22 -7.30 6.09 -17.72
CA GLY A 22 -7.55 4.65 -17.77
C GLY A 22 -8.70 4.13 -16.90
N LEU A 23 -8.92 2.83 -17.02
CA LEU A 23 -9.89 2.04 -16.27
C LEU A 23 -9.11 0.97 -15.50
N ILE A 24 -9.22 0.95 -14.19
CA ILE A 24 -8.68 -0.15 -13.37
C ILE A 24 -9.82 -1.04 -12.93
N ALA A 25 -9.74 -2.33 -13.24
CA ALA A 25 -10.70 -3.33 -12.83
C ALA A 25 -10.20 -4.12 -11.60
N LEU A 26 -11.09 -4.29 -10.63
CA LEU A 26 -10.97 -5.25 -9.53
C LEU A 26 -12.01 -6.35 -9.76
N PRO A 27 -11.62 -7.54 -10.23
CA PRO A 27 -12.54 -8.64 -10.50
C PRO A 27 -13.15 -9.15 -9.20
N ALA A 28 -14.28 -9.85 -9.33
CA ALA A 28 -14.90 -10.52 -8.19
C ALA A 28 -13.91 -11.47 -7.51
N LEU A 29 -13.87 -11.40 -6.17
CA LEU A 29 -13.06 -12.33 -5.38
C LEU A 29 -13.67 -13.73 -5.44
N THR A 30 -12.81 -14.73 -5.57
CA THR A 30 -13.22 -16.13 -5.63
C THR A 30 -13.67 -16.70 -4.28
N SER A 31 -13.35 -16.04 -3.17
CA SER A 31 -13.63 -16.52 -1.82
C SER A 31 -14.00 -15.37 -0.88
N ARG A 32 -15.10 -15.57 -0.13
CA ARG A 32 -15.53 -14.67 0.95
C ARG A 32 -14.52 -14.64 2.09
N GLU A 33 -13.89 -15.77 2.38
CA GLU A 33 -12.86 -15.92 3.41
C GLU A 33 -11.65 -15.04 3.10
N LYS A 34 -11.21 -14.97 1.83
CA LYS A 34 -10.15 -14.05 1.40
C LYS A 34 -10.54 -12.58 1.63
N ALA A 35 -11.77 -12.21 1.30
CA ALA A 35 -12.27 -10.85 1.54
C ALA A 35 -12.24 -10.48 3.03
N LEU A 36 -12.69 -11.41 3.89
CA LEU A 36 -12.66 -11.25 5.34
C LEU A 36 -11.23 -11.15 5.89
N ALA A 37 -10.31 -11.98 5.40
CA ALA A 37 -8.90 -11.93 5.80
C ALA A 37 -8.27 -10.57 5.47
N HIS A 38 -8.47 -10.05 4.26
CA HIS A 38 -7.95 -8.73 3.88
C HIS A 38 -8.59 -7.58 4.68
N LEU A 39 -9.91 -7.61 4.92
CA LEU A 39 -10.56 -6.63 5.79
C LEU A 39 -10.03 -6.70 7.21
N THR A 40 -9.83 -7.91 7.74
CA THR A 40 -9.30 -8.11 9.09
C THR A 40 -7.90 -7.53 9.20
N ALA A 41 -7.03 -7.73 8.20
CA ALA A 41 -5.70 -7.12 8.17
C ALA A 41 -5.77 -5.58 8.20
N ILE A 42 -6.70 -4.97 7.47
CA ILE A 42 -6.91 -3.51 7.46
C ILE A 42 -7.40 -3.02 8.83
N VAL A 43 -8.39 -3.69 9.43
CA VAL A 43 -8.93 -3.32 10.75
C VAL A 43 -7.87 -3.46 11.84
N GLN A 44 -7.06 -4.52 11.81
CA GLN A 44 -5.95 -4.71 12.73
C GLN A 44 -4.88 -3.62 12.57
N ALA A 45 -4.53 -3.25 11.34
CA ALA A 45 -3.59 -2.15 11.11
C ALA A 45 -4.14 -0.80 11.56
N PHE A 46 -5.45 -0.57 11.39
CA PHE A 46 -6.11 0.62 11.92
C PHE A 46 -6.02 0.68 13.44
N ASP A 47 -6.33 -0.42 14.14
CA ASP A 47 -6.23 -0.51 15.60
C ASP A 47 -4.80 -0.24 16.11
N VAL A 48 -3.79 -0.84 15.45
CA VAL A 48 -2.37 -0.55 15.74
C VAL A 48 -2.06 0.94 15.50
N GLY A 49 -2.54 1.50 14.38
CA GLY A 49 -2.37 2.89 14.00
C GLY A 49 -3.03 3.91 14.94
N LEU A 50 -4.00 3.48 15.76
CA LEU A 50 -4.58 4.32 16.82
C LEU A 50 -3.66 4.45 18.04
N SER A 51 -2.77 3.48 18.27
CA SER A 51 -1.87 3.46 19.43
C SER A 51 -0.52 4.10 19.14
N ALA A 52 -0.01 3.92 17.91
CA ALA A 52 1.22 4.53 17.45
C ALA A 52 1.13 4.84 15.95
N PRO A 53 1.85 5.86 15.46
CA PRO A 53 1.95 6.12 14.03
C PRO A 53 2.44 4.87 13.29
N LEU A 54 1.72 4.46 12.24
CA LEU A 54 2.09 3.30 11.44
C LEU A 54 3.19 3.70 10.45
N PRO A 55 4.33 2.97 10.38
CA PRO A 55 5.45 3.33 9.51
C PRO A 55 5.18 2.91 8.06
N ILE A 56 4.22 3.57 7.42
CA ILE A 56 3.79 3.26 6.06
C ILE A 56 3.43 4.52 5.28
N ALA A 57 3.81 4.53 4.00
CA ALA A 57 3.49 5.57 3.03
C ALA A 57 2.99 4.87 1.74
N PRO A 58 1.74 5.11 1.29
CA PRO A 58 1.12 4.28 0.25
C PRO A 58 1.86 4.20 -1.09
N GLN A 59 2.33 5.33 -1.64
CA GLN A 59 3.00 5.35 -2.95
C GLN A 59 4.39 4.71 -2.86
N SER A 60 5.13 4.98 -1.78
CA SER A 60 6.40 4.33 -1.45
C SER A 60 6.21 2.83 -1.24
N ALA A 61 5.10 2.39 -0.65
CA ALA A 61 4.77 0.98 -0.48
C ALA A 61 4.56 0.31 -1.85
N PHE A 62 3.80 0.92 -2.76
CA PHE A 62 3.68 0.41 -4.13
C PHE A 62 5.01 0.41 -4.87
N ALA A 63 5.83 1.46 -4.73
CA ALA A 63 7.17 1.50 -5.33
C ALA A 63 8.08 0.36 -4.80
N ALA A 64 7.94 -0.03 -3.54
CA ALA A 64 8.63 -1.19 -2.97
C ALA A 64 8.14 -2.51 -3.59
N LEU A 65 6.83 -2.65 -3.82
CA LEU A 65 6.18 -3.86 -4.34
C LEU A 65 6.44 -4.09 -5.85
N GLU A 66 6.60 -3.01 -6.62
CA GLU A 66 6.92 -3.07 -8.07
C GLU A 66 8.28 -3.72 -8.36
N LYS A 67 9.22 -3.70 -7.40
CA LYS A 67 10.55 -4.30 -7.57
C LYS A 67 10.60 -5.62 -6.83
N SER A 68 10.59 -6.74 -7.55
CA SER A 68 10.48 -8.10 -6.98
C SER A 68 11.65 -8.51 -6.06
N GLU A 69 12.84 -7.91 -6.22
CA GLU A 69 14.02 -8.28 -5.43
C GLU A 69 14.07 -7.56 -4.09
N SER A 70 14.02 -8.34 -2.99
CA SER A 70 13.78 -7.87 -1.62
C SER A 70 14.87 -7.03 -0.98
N ALA A 71 15.98 -6.75 -1.66
CA ALA A 71 17.08 -5.94 -1.14
C ALA A 71 17.91 -5.24 -2.23
N SER A 72 17.37 -5.05 -3.43
CA SER A 72 18.13 -4.40 -4.50
C SER A 72 18.23 -2.89 -4.27
N GLU A 73 19.38 -2.32 -4.63
CA GLU A 73 19.56 -0.86 -4.75
C GLU A 73 18.45 -0.22 -5.61
N ALA A 74 17.95 -0.95 -6.62
CA ALA A 74 16.85 -0.50 -7.45
C ALA A 74 15.53 -0.33 -6.67
N ARG A 75 15.22 -1.25 -5.74
CA ARG A 75 14.04 -1.12 -4.86
C ARG A 75 14.20 0.09 -3.93
N LEU A 76 15.36 0.22 -3.27
CA LEU A 76 15.60 1.36 -2.37
C LEU A 76 15.50 2.71 -3.10
N ASN A 77 16.07 2.81 -4.29
CA ASN A 77 15.97 4.02 -5.12
C ASN A 77 14.53 4.32 -5.55
N ALA A 78 13.73 3.29 -5.87
CA ALA A 78 12.31 3.48 -6.20
C ALA A 78 11.51 4.00 -5.00
N ILE A 79 11.73 3.42 -3.81
CA ILE A 79 11.09 3.88 -2.56
C ILE A 79 11.51 5.32 -2.26
N ARG A 80 12.80 5.64 -2.41
CA ARG A 80 13.34 6.99 -2.20
C ARG A 80 12.71 8.01 -3.13
N GLY A 81 12.65 7.70 -4.43
CA GLY A 81 12.02 8.57 -5.41
C GLY A 81 10.55 8.84 -5.11
N ALA A 82 9.80 7.84 -4.63
CA ALA A 82 8.41 8.02 -4.22
C ALA A 82 8.27 8.81 -2.90
N TYR A 83 9.15 8.55 -1.92
CA TYR A 83 9.03 9.10 -0.57
C TYR A 83 9.53 10.54 -0.48
N GLU A 84 10.75 10.79 -0.96
CA GLU A 84 11.46 12.06 -0.84
C GLU A 84 11.25 12.94 -2.07
N GLY A 85 10.96 12.33 -3.23
CA GLY A 85 10.78 13.04 -4.48
C GLY A 85 12.12 13.34 -5.16
N ASN A 86 12.12 14.40 -5.96
CA ASN A 86 13.31 14.89 -6.66
C ASN A 86 13.22 16.41 -6.87
N ILE A 87 14.15 16.97 -7.64
CA ILE A 87 14.20 18.41 -7.93
C ILE A 87 12.99 18.96 -8.68
N LEU A 88 12.21 18.12 -9.37
CA LEU A 88 11.05 18.51 -10.18
C LEU A 88 9.73 18.30 -9.45
N PHE A 89 9.66 17.32 -8.54
CA PHE A 89 8.43 16.92 -7.86
C PHE A 89 8.69 16.57 -6.40
N ASP A 90 7.82 17.05 -5.52
CA ASP A 90 7.82 16.64 -4.11
C ASP A 90 7.55 15.14 -3.98
N GLY A 91 8.14 14.50 -2.97
CA GLY A 91 7.78 13.14 -2.57
C GLY A 91 6.54 13.09 -1.65
N GLU A 92 6.13 11.89 -1.26
CA GLU A 92 5.04 11.71 -0.28
C GLU A 92 5.28 12.48 1.02
N VAL A 93 6.53 12.51 1.51
CA VAL A 93 6.88 13.25 2.71
C VAL A 93 6.57 14.74 2.52
N GLY A 94 6.95 15.35 1.40
CA GLY A 94 6.67 16.77 1.13
C GLY A 94 5.17 17.10 1.13
N ARG A 95 4.33 16.19 0.63
CA ARG A 95 2.88 16.38 0.47
C ARG A 95 2.06 16.07 1.73
N SER A 96 2.61 15.32 2.69
CA SER A 96 1.89 14.89 3.89
C SER A 96 2.46 15.54 5.16
N PRO A 97 1.73 16.48 5.80
CA PRO A 97 2.16 17.05 7.09
C PRO A 97 2.36 15.99 8.19
N TYR A 98 1.56 14.92 8.15
CA TYR A 98 1.70 13.77 9.06
C TYR A 98 3.04 13.06 8.88
N LEU A 99 3.41 12.75 7.63
CA LEU A 99 4.68 12.07 7.34
C LEU A 99 5.86 12.97 7.69
N ARG A 100 5.85 14.27 7.35
CA ARG A 100 6.94 15.20 7.73
C ARG A 100 7.18 15.26 9.23
N ARG A 101 6.10 15.23 10.02
CA ARG A 101 6.21 15.30 11.48
C ARG A 101 6.72 14.01 12.08
N THR A 102 6.33 12.87 11.52
CA THR A 102 6.53 11.56 12.16
C THR A 102 7.74 10.83 11.60
N TYR A 103 7.95 10.90 10.29
CA TYR A 103 8.98 10.21 9.53
C TYR A 103 9.65 11.20 8.55
N PRO A 104 10.48 12.13 9.03
CA PRO A 104 10.94 13.26 8.21
C PRO A 104 11.88 12.90 7.05
N SER A 105 12.45 11.69 7.02
CA SER A 105 13.29 11.17 5.93
C SER A 105 12.95 9.71 5.63
N LEU A 106 13.44 9.18 4.50
CA LEU A 106 13.25 7.76 4.18
C LEU A 106 13.85 6.86 5.27
N GLU A 107 15.02 7.21 5.78
CA GLU A 107 15.70 6.45 6.83
C GLU A 107 14.84 6.36 8.08
N ALA A 108 14.25 7.49 8.51
CA ALA A 108 13.34 7.51 9.65
C ALA A 108 12.08 6.64 9.44
N LEU A 109 11.58 6.54 8.20
CA LEU A 109 10.46 5.66 7.85
C LEU A 109 10.89 4.17 7.89
N LEU A 110 12.06 3.84 7.37
CA LEU A 110 12.55 2.45 7.27
C LEU A 110 13.03 1.88 8.61
N GLU A 111 13.58 2.72 9.49
CA GLU A 111 14.01 2.34 10.84
C GLU A 111 12.84 2.21 11.82
N ALA A 112 11.70 2.84 11.52
CA ALA A 112 10.53 2.79 12.37
C ALA A 112 9.85 1.41 12.31
N SER A 113 9.45 0.92 13.48
CA SER A 113 8.69 -0.31 13.63
C SER A 113 7.61 -0.15 14.70
N VAL A 114 6.50 -0.86 14.52
CA VAL A 114 5.42 -0.97 15.51
C VAL A 114 5.00 -2.43 15.58
N HIS A 115 4.98 -3.00 16.80
CA HIS A 115 4.75 -4.43 17.03
C HIS A 115 5.69 -5.33 16.20
N ASP A 116 6.98 -4.99 16.16
CA ASP A 116 8.03 -5.69 15.41
C ASP A 116 7.84 -5.72 13.88
N LEU A 117 6.88 -4.94 13.35
CA LEU A 117 6.63 -4.80 11.91
C LEU A 117 7.16 -3.46 11.42
N GLY A 118 8.06 -3.51 10.45
CA GLY A 118 8.63 -2.35 9.77
C GLY A 118 7.87 -1.98 8.50
N PHE A 119 8.38 -0.99 7.77
CA PHE A 119 7.78 -0.49 6.53
C PHE A 119 7.45 -1.58 5.51
N ILE A 120 8.39 -2.49 5.24
CA ILE A 120 8.20 -3.56 4.24
C ILE A 120 7.13 -4.55 4.69
N ASP A 121 7.07 -4.89 5.98
CA ASP A 121 6.05 -5.80 6.51
C ASP A 121 4.64 -5.20 6.37
N TRP A 122 4.50 -3.90 6.65
CA TRP A 122 3.22 -3.20 6.47
C TRP A 122 2.86 -3.03 4.99
N ALA A 123 3.83 -2.77 4.12
CA ALA A 123 3.62 -2.71 2.67
C ALA A 123 3.07 -4.05 2.16
N ASP A 124 3.69 -5.16 2.58
CA ASP A 124 3.28 -6.50 2.21
C ASP A 124 1.91 -6.85 2.77
N ARG A 125 1.66 -6.55 4.03
CA ARG A 125 0.39 -6.87 4.69
C ARG A 125 -0.80 -6.09 4.12
N LEU A 126 -0.62 -4.82 3.78
CA LEU A 126 -1.73 -3.92 3.42
C LEU A 126 -1.89 -3.71 1.91
N TYR A 127 -0.79 -3.68 1.16
CA TYR A 127 -0.79 -3.26 -0.24
C TYR A 127 -0.48 -4.40 -1.21
N ARG A 128 0.29 -5.43 -0.83
CA ARG A 128 0.58 -6.57 -1.72
C ARG A 128 -0.68 -7.24 -2.29
N PRO A 129 -1.75 -7.52 -1.51
CA PRO A 129 -2.96 -8.12 -2.09
C PRO A 129 -3.62 -7.26 -3.16
N LEU A 130 -3.54 -5.94 -3.01
CA LEU A 130 -4.10 -5.00 -3.98
C LEU A 130 -3.20 -4.87 -5.22
N HIS A 131 -1.88 -4.83 -5.01
CA HIS A 131 -0.88 -4.84 -6.07
C HIS A 131 -1.00 -6.08 -6.96
N GLU A 132 -1.04 -7.27 -6.36
CA GLU A 132 -1.24 -8.53 -7.08
C GLU A 132 -2.58 -8.57 -7.83
N ALA A 133 -3.64 -8.02 -7.24
CA ALA A 133 -4.96 -7.95 -7.89
C ALA A 133 -4.96 -7.07 -9.15
N PHE A 134 -4.14 -6.02 -9.20
CA PHE A 134 -4.00 -5.18 -10.39
C PHE A 134 -3.14 -5.86 -11.47
N HIS A 135 -2.03 -6.47 -11.08
CA HIS A 135 -1.12 -7.15 -12.02
C HIS A 135 -1.68 -8.46 -12.58
N ALA A 136 -2.56 -9.16 -11.85
CA ALA A 136 -3.24 -10.35 -12.35
C ALA A 136 -4.19 -10.06 -13.54
N ASN A 137 -4.61 -8.81 -13.74
CA ASN A 137 -5.57 -8.43 -14.78
C ASN A 137 -4.92 -7.91 -16.08
N GLY A 138 -3.59 -7.84 -16.15
CA GLY A 138 -2.87 -7.44 -17.36
C GLY A 138 -2.97 -5.95 -17.72
N ASP A 139 -3.47 -5.10 -16.82
CA ASP A 139 -3.37 -3.64 -16.96
C ASP A 139 -2.00 -3.18 -16.47
N PRO A 140 -1.21 -2.44 -17.26
CA PRO A 140 0.02 -1.85 -16.78
C PRO A 140 -0.31 -0.75 -15.75
N ALA A 141 0.27 -0.87 -14.56
CA ALA A 141 0.26 0.15 -13.52
C ALA A 141 1.01 1.42 -13.96
#